data_AF-A0A6N6RMH6-F1
#
_entry.id   AF-A0A6N6RMH6-F1
#
_cell.length_a   1.000
_cell.length_b   1.000
_cell.length_c   1.000
_cell.angle_alpha   90.00
_cell.angle_beta   90.00
_cell.angle_gamma   90.00
#
_symmetry.space_group_name_H-M   'P 1'
#
loop_
_entity.id
_entity.type
_entity.pdbx_description
1 polymer ?
#
loop_
_entity_poly.entity_id
_entity_poly.type
_entity_poly.pdbx_seq_one_letter_code
_entity_poly.pdbx_strand_id
1 'polypeptide(L)'
;MNTLDDDLITPEDNYMLNEELRGNVSVFIRWAQIVAISVMVIAGLFMLILITDYLLNSVSSTSKSMGEHIGSFITVVVMSVVIYTSTILLKAVGSSREALKRSSGVEAKYAIEYLGKVFRNWGILLMIIASLFLLGFIFGLIMN
;
A
#
# COMPACT_ATOMS: atom_id res chain seq x y z
N MET A 1 -36.50 -44.03 -19.95
CA MET A 1 -37.02 -42.70 -19.61
C MET A 1 -36.02 -42.11 -18.62
N ASN A 2 -34.98 -41.48 -19.18
CA ASN A 2 -33.97 -40.68 -18.46
C ASN A 2 -34.63 -39.37 -18.03
N THR A 3 -34.33 -38.85 -16.84
CA THR A 3 -34.39 -37.41 -16.46
C THR A 3 -34.18 -37.18 -14.96
N LEU A 4 -33.29 -37.93 -14.27
CA LEU A 4 -33.09 -37.71 -12.83
C LEU A 4 -31.65 -37.38 -12.37
N ASP A 5 -30.68 -37.23 -13.27
CA ASP A 5 -29.27 -37.04 -12.84
C ASP A 5 -28.54 -35.79 -13.37
N ASP A 6 -29.18 -34.90 -14.15
CA ASP A 6 -28.44 -33.82 -14.86
C ASP A 6 -28.56 -32.40 -14.28
N ASP A 7 -29.38 -32.13 -13.27
CA ASP A 7 -29.75 -30.73 -12.94
C ASP A 7 -29.25 -30.18 -11.59
N LEU A 8 -28.26 -30.81 -10.96
CA LEU A 8 -27.70 -30.32 -9.67
C LEU A 8 -26.20 -30.02 -9.71
N ILE A 9 -25.69 -29.62 -10.88
CA ILE A 9 -24.50 -28.78 -10.93
C ILE A 9 -24.98 -27.35 -10.70
N THR A 10 -24.97 -26.90 -9.43
CA THR A 10 -25.17 -25.48 -9.10
C THR A 10 -24.18 -24.64 -9.91
N PRO A 11 -24.64 -23.73 -10.78
CA PRO A 11 -23.76 -22.96 -11.67
C PRO A 11 -22.93 -21.88 -10.94
N GLU A 12 -22.96 -21.84 -9.60
CA GLU A 12 -22.13 -20.94 -8.79
C GLU A 12 -20.66 -21.38 -8.70
N ASP A 13 -20.32 -22.63 -9.03
CA ASP A 13 -18.95 -23.16 -8.84
C ASP A 13 -18.04 -23.07 -10.06
N ASN A 14 -18.55 -22.59 -11.20
CA ASN A 14 -17.77 -22.42 -12.44
C ASN A 14 -17.68 -20.95 -12.87
N TYR A 15 -17.56 -20.03 -11.91
CA TYR A 15 -17.06 -18.68 -12.19
C TYR A 15 -15.57 -18.75 -12.54
N MET A 16 -15.24 -19.32 -13.70
CA MET A 16 -14.01 -18.95 -14.38
C MET A 16 -14.08 -17.43 -14.57
N LEU A 17 -13.18 -16.70 -13.92
CA LEU A 17 -13.03 -15.26 -14.10
C LEU A 17 -12.96 -15.00 -15.62
N ASN A 18 -13.93 -14.26 -16.16
CA ASN A 18 -13.94 -13.85 -17.57
C ASN A 18 -12.53 -13.34 -17.92
N GLU A 19 -11.96 -13.81 -19.03
CA GLU A 19 -10.60 -13.51 -19.45
C GLU A 19 -10.31 -12.00 -19.50
N GLU A 20 -11.31 -11.19 -19.88
CA GLU A 20 -11.23 -9.73 -19.83
C GLU A 20 -11.07 -9.20 -18.39
N LEU A 21 -11.87 -9.74 -17.45
CA LEU A 21 -11.78 -9.39 -16.04
C LEU A 21 -10.43 -9.80 -15.45
N ARG A 22 -9.93 -10.97 -15.84
CA ARG A 22 -8.61 -11.47 -15.44
C ARG A 22 -7.50 -10.55 -15.96
N GLY A 23 -7.61 -10.08 -17.19
CA GLY A 23 -6.71 -9.09 -17.80
C GLY A 23 -6.71 -7.76 -17.03
N ASN A 24 -7.89 -7.19 -16.78
CA ASN A 24 -8.04 -5.93 -16.04
C ASN A 24 -7.50 -6.02 -14.61
N VAL A 25 -7.81 -7.10 -13.90
CA VAL A 25 -7.30 -7.32 -12.53
C VAL A 25 -5.79 -7.53 -12.53
N SER A 26 -5.23 -8.23 -13.52
CA SER A 26 -3.78 -8.41 -13.66
C SER A 26 -3.06 -7.07 -13.85
N VAL A 27 -3.62 -6.18 -14.67
CA VAL A 27 -3.10 -4.82 -14.85
C VAL A 27 -3.18 -4.02 -13.55
N PHE A 28 -4.32 -4.08 -12.85
CA PHE A 28 -4.49 -3.42 -11.55
C PHE A 28 -3.47 -3.89 -10.51
N ILE A 29 -3.22 -5.20 -10.40
CA ILE A 29 -2.21 -5.78 -9.50
C ILE A 29 -0.81 -5.24 -9.82
N ARG A 30 -0.45 -5.13 -11.11
CA ARG A 30 0.84 -4.56 -11.53
C ARG A 30 0.98 -3.10 -11.11
N TRP A 31 -0.06 -2.29 -11.32
CA TRP A 31 -0.07 -0.89 -10.91
C TRP A 31 0.02 -0.73 -9.40
N ALA A 32 -0.76 -1.50 -8.64
CA ALA A 32 -0.68 -1.50 -7.18
C ALA A 32 0.72 -1.87 -6.68
N GLN A 33 1.39 -2.84 -7.33
CA GLN A 33 2.76 -3.20 -7.02
C GLN A 33 3.75 -2.07 -7.28
N ILE A 34 3.68 -1.46 -8.47
CA ILE A 34 4.56 -0.34 -8.86
C ILE A 34 4.40 0.81 -7.87
N VAL A 35 3.16 1.20 -7.59
CA VAL A 35 2.83 2.30 -6.68
C VAL A 35 3.35 2.03 -5.26
N ALA A 36 3.14 0.82 -4.73
CA ALA A 36 3.64 0.45 -3.41
C ALA A 36 5.17 0.50 -3.33
N ILE A 37 5.87 -0.02 -4.36
CA ILE A 37 7.34 0.02 -4.43
C ILE A 37 7.83 1.48 -4.52
N SER A 38 7.23 2.30 -5.38
CA SER A 38 7.61 3.70 -5.53
C SER A 38 7.48 4.47 -4.21
N VAL A 39 6.37 4.27 -3.47
CA VAL A 39 6.18 4.91 -2.16
C VAL A 39 7.22 4.41 -1.15
N MET A 40 7.54 3.12 -1.13
CA MET A 40 8.59 2.58 -0.25
C MET A 40 9.98 3.15 -0.57
N VAL A 41 10.33 3.28 -1.85
CA VAL A 41 11.61 3.87 -2.27
C VAL A 41 11.69 5.33 -1.84
N ILE A 42 10.64 6.12 -2.07
CA ILE A 42 10.59 7.52 -1.65
C ILE A 42 10.72 7.63 -0.13
N ALA A 43 9.94 6.85 0.64
CA ALA A 43 10.01 6.85 2.10
C ALA A 43 11.40 6.44 2.62
N GLY A 44 12.04 5.45 1.98
CA GLY A 44 13.39 5.00 2.31
C GLY A 44 14.46 6.06 2.04
N LEU A 45 14.37 6.74 0.90
CA LEU A 45 15.28 7.86 0.58
C LEU A 45 15.13 9.01 1.57
N PHE A 46 13.90 9.36 1.97
CA PHE A 46 13.65 10.38 3.00
C PHE A 46 14.26 9.97 4.35
N MET A 47 14.11 8.72 4.77
CA MET A 47 14.74 8.22 6.00
C MET A 47 16.27 8.28 5.93
N LEU A 48 16.87 7.92 4.79
CA LEU A 48 18.32 8.03 4.61
C LEU A 48 18.82 9.47 4.74
N ILE A 49 18.11 10.45 4.16
CA ILE A 49 18.45 11.86 4.29
C ILE A 49 18.38 12.31 5.75
N LEU A 50 17.31 11.96 6.46
CA LEU A 50 17.13 12.32 7.88
C LEU A 50 18.19 11.71 8.79
N ILE A 51 18.55 10.44 8.56
CA ILE A 51 19.60 9.76 9.32
C ILE A 51 20.96 10.38 9.02
N THR A 52 21.25 10.69 7.75
CA THR A 52 22.51 11.32 7.35
C THR A 52 22.65 12.70 7.98
N ASP A 53 21.59 13.51 7.94
CA ASP A 53 21.56 14.82 8.59
C ASP A 53 21.74 14.70 10.11
N TYR A 54 21.10 13.72 10.76
CA TYR A 54 21.30 13.47 12.19
C TYR A 54 22.77 13.10 12.52
N LEU A 55 23.38 12.21 11.73
CA LEU A 55 24.77 11.80 11.90
C LEU A 55 25.75 12.97 11.67
N LEU A 56 25.55 13.77 10.62
CA LEU A 56 26.40 14.93 10.33
C LEU A 56 26.32 15.98 11.43
N ASN A 57 25.11 16.28 11.92
CA ASN A 57 24.93 17.25 13.02
C ASN A 57 25.47 16.75 14.36
N SER A 58 25.46 15.43 14.60
CA SER A 58 26.08 14.84 15.79
C SER A 58 27.61 14.99 15.81
N VAL A 59 28.24 15.09 14.63
CA VAL A 59 29.68 15.31 14.48
C VAL A 59 30.02 16.81 14.51
N SER A 60 29.14 17.69 14.02
CA SER A 60 29.42 19.13 13.89
C SER A 60 29.22 19.97 15.17
N SER A 61 28.95 19.35 16.33
CA SER A 61 28.66 20.06 17.61
C SER A 61 27.52 21.08 17.53
N THR A 62 26.68 21.01 16.48
CA THR A 62 25.58 21.94 16.25
C THR A 62 24.38 21.46 17.06
N SER A 63 24.06 22.15 18.16
CA SER A 63 22.90 21.80 18.98
C SER A 63 21.62 22.14 18.22
N LYS A 64 20.86 21.12 17.84
CA LYS A 64 19.50 21.30 17.33
C LYS A 64 18.54 21.70 18.44
N SER A 65 17.49 22.43 18.07
CA SER A 65 16.46 22.79 19.04
C SER A 65 15.63 21.55 19.42
N MET A 66 15.05 21.54 20.63
CA MET A 66 14.15 20.48 21.10
C MET A 66 12.99 20.22 20.09
N GLY A 67 12.53 21.28 19.41
CA GLY A 67 11.50 21.20 18.38
C GLY A 67 11.93 20.43 17.12
N GLU A 68 13.19 20.58 16.69
CA GLU A 68 13.73 19.84 15.54
C GLU A 68 13.86 18.35 15.85
N HIS A 69 14.26 17.98 17.06
CA HIS A 69 14.31 16.57 17.49
C HIS A 69 12.92 15.92 17.49
N ILE A 70 11.91 16.62 17.99
CA ILE A 70 10.52 16.14 18.01
C ILE A 70 9.98 16.00 16.57
N GLY A 71 10.25 16.98 15.70
CA GLY A 71 9.87 16.93 14.28
C GLY A 71 10.50 15.76 13.52
N SER A 72 11.79 15.51 13.74
CA SER A 72 12.49 14.35 13.17
C SER A 72 11.91 13.02 13.67
N PHE A 73 11.63 12.90 14.97
CA PHE A 73 11.01 11.69 15.54
C PHE A 73 9.63 11.40 14.93
N ILE A 74 8.76 12.41 14.85
CA ILE A 74 7.43 12.27 14.24
C ILE A 74 7.57 11.83 12.77
N THR A 75 8.51 12.42 12.03
CA THR A 75 8.73 12.07 10.63
C THR A 75 9.17 10.62 10.47
N VAL A 76 10.08 10.13 11.32
CA VAL A 76 10.50 8.71 11.32
C VAL A 76 9.33 7.77 11.61
N VAL A 77 8.47 8.11 12.58
CA VAL A 77 7.27 7.31 12.91
C VAL A 77 6.32 7.25 11.71
N VAL A 78 6.03 8.40 11.08
CA VAL A 78 5.16 8.48 9.90
C VAL A 78 5.73 7.65 8.74
N MET A 79 7.02 7.79 8.45
CA MET A 79 7.66 7.03 7.37
C MET A 79 7.66 5.52 7.65
N SER A 80 7.84 5.12 8.91
CA SER A 80 7.77 3.71 9.32
C SER A 80 6.37 3.13 9.09
N VAL A 81 5.31 3.89 9.39
CA VAL A 81 3.92 3.51 9.12
C VAL A 81 3.66 3.38 7.61
N VAL A 82 4.18 4.30 6.80
CA VAL A 82 4.06 4.24 5.33
C VAL A 82 4.74 2.99 4.77
N ILE A 83 5.95 2.67 5.23
CA ILE A 83 6.70 1.48 4.80
C ILE A 83 5.94 0.20 5.21
N TYR A 84 5.47 0.14 6.46
CA TYR A 84 4.74 -1.02 6.97
C TYR A 84 3.46 -1.30 6.18
N THR A 85 2.66 -0.26 5.94
CA THR A 85 1.38 -0.40 5.22
C THR A 85 1.59 -0.70 3.74
N SER A 86 2.64 -0.15 3.12
CA SER A 86 3.04 -0.52 1.75
C SER A 86 3.49 -1.98 1.64
N THR A 87 4.14 -2.50 2.69
CA THR A 87 4.51 -3.93 2.77
C THR A 87 3.27 -4.83 2.85
N ILE A 88 2.24 -4.43 3.59
CA ILE A 88 0.96 -5.14 3.64
C ILE A 88 0.29 -5.15 2.26
N LEU A 89 0.29 -4.00 1.57
CA LEU A 89 -0.26 -3.92 0.21
C LEU A 89 0.49 -4.86 -0.74
N LEU A 90 1.82 -4.92 -0.68
CA LEU A 90 2.61 -5.85 -1.49
C LEU A 90 2.29 -7.32 -1.21
N LYS A 91 2.06 -7.69 0.06
CA LYS A 91 1.60 -9.03 0.43
C LYS A 91 0.23 -9.36 -0.17
N ALA A 92 -0.70 -8.40 -0.11
CA ALA A 92 -2.05 -8.56 -0.69
C ALA A 92 -1.99 -8.70 -2.23
N VAL A 93 -1.14 -7.91 -2.89
CA VAL A 93 -0.87 -7.99 -4.34
C VAL A 93 -0.31 -9.36 -4.72
N GLY A 94 0.67 -9.87 -3.97
CA GLY A 94 1.27 -11.19 -4.19
C GLY A 94 0.25 -12.32 -4.06
N SER A 95 -0.51 -12.32 -2.97
CA SER A 95 -1.58 -13.31 -2.71
C SER A 95 -2.65 -13.29 -3.82
N SER A 96 -3.06 -12.10 -4.28
CA SER A 96 -4.04 -11.95 -5.37
C SER A 96 -3.52 -12.47 -6.70
N ARG A 97 -2.22 -12.25 -6.98
CA ARG A 97 -1.58 -12.75 -8.20
C ARG A 97 -1.49 -14.28 -8.20
N GLU A 98 -1.24 -14.90 -7.05
CA GLU A 98 -1.24 -16.36 -6.92
C GLU A 98 -2.65 -16.94 -7.05
N ALA A 99 -3.65 -16.33 -6.41
CA ALA A 99 -5.04 -16.76 -6.50
C ALA A 99 -5.56 -16.71 -7.96
N LEU A 100 -5.21 -15.66 -8.71
CA LEU A 100 -5.52 -15.56 -10.15
C LEU A 100 -4.88 -16.64 -11.02
N LYS A 101 -3.80 -17.29 -10.57
CA LYS A 101 -3.14 -18.38 -11.30
C LYS A 101 -3.79 -19.75 -11.03
N ARG A 102 -4.37 -19.95 -9.84
CA ARG A 102 -4.86 -21.25 -9.35
C ARG A 102 -6.23 -21.68 -9.88
N SER A 103 -6.81 -20.97 -10.86
CA SER A 103 -8.12 -21.24 -11.51
C SER A 103 -9.35 -21.39 -10.61
N SER A 104 -9.21 -21.35 -9.28
CA SER A 104 -10.34 -21.30 -8.34
C SER A 104 -10.97 -19.91 -8.37
N GLY A 105 -12.17 -19.80 -8.94
CA GLY A 105 -12.92 -18.55 -9.04
C GLY A 105 -13.24 -17.93 -7.68
N VAL A 106 -13.48 -18.76 -6.67
CA VAL A 106 -13.80 -18.33 -5.30
C VAL A 106 -12.58 -17.73 -4.60
N GLU A 107 -11.42 -18.38 -4.69
CA GLU A 107 -10.17 -17.85 -4.13
C GLU A 107 -9.74 -16.55 -4.81
N ALA A 108 -9.87 -16.49 -6.13
CA ALA A 108 -9.55 -15.29 -6.90
C ALA A 108 -10.46 -14.11 -6.53
N LYS A 109 -11.78 -14.34 -6.43
CA LYS A 109 -12.75 -13.30 -6.04
C LYS A 109 -12.44 -12.76 -4.64
N TYR A 110 -12.21 -13.64 -3.67
CA TYR A 110 -11.87 -13.24 -2.30
C TYR A 110 -10.56 -12.45 -2.24
N ALA A 111 -9.52 -12.91 -2.95
CA ALA A 111 -8.22 -12.24 -2.96
C ALA A 111 -8.31 -10.84 -3.61
N ILE A 112 -9.07 -10.68 -4.69
CA ILE A 112 -9.31 -9.39 -5.34
C ILE A 112 -10.08 -8.43 -4.41
N GLU A 113 -11.12 -8.92 -3.74
CA GLU A 113 -11.90 -8.10 -2.82
C GLU A 113 -11.04 -7.65 -1.63
N TYR A 114 -10.21 -8.55 -1.10
CA TYR A 114 -9.24 -8.24 -0.06
C TYR A 114 -8.22 -7.19 -0.53
N LEU A 115 -7.65 -7.36 -1.73
CA LEU A 115 -6.73 -6.39 -2.32
C LEU A 115 -7.38 -5.01 -2.49
N GLY A 116 -8.63 -4.96 -2.97
CA GLY A 116 -9.38 -3.71 -3.09
C GLY A 116 -9.57 -3.01 -1.74
N LYS A 117 -9.93 -3.76 -0.69
CA LYS A 117 -10.05 -3.22 0.68
C LYS A 117 -8.72 -2.70 1.21
N VAL A 118 -7.64 -3.45 1.06
CA VAL A 118 -6.29 -3.05 1.51
C VAL A 118 -5.82 -1.80 0.76
N PHE A 119 -5.99 -1.78 -0.56
CA PHE A 119 -5.61 -0.63 -1.40
C PHE A 119 -6.39 0.63 -1.02
N ARG A 120 -7.71 0.50 -0.77
CA ARG A 120 -8.55 1.63 -0.34
C ARG A 120 -8.09 2.21 1.00
N ASN A 121 -7.86 1.33 2.00
CA ASN A 121 -7.40 1.77 3.32
C ASN A 121 -6.01 2.40 3.26
N TRP A 122 -5.12 1.83 2.46
CA TRP A 122 -3.79 2.38 2.21
C TRP A 122 -3.84 3.76 1.55
N GLY A 123 -4.70 3.94 0.55
CA GLY A 123 -4.91 5.23 -0.11
C GLY A 123 -5.46 6.30 0.83
N ILE A 124 -6.43 5.95 1.68
CA ILE A 124 -6.96 6.87 2.71
C ILE A 124 -5.87 7.31 3.67
N LEU A 125 -5.05 6.36 4.15
CA LEU A 125 -3.93 6.66 5.04
C LEU A 125 -2.94 7.65 4.39
N LEU A 126 -2.57 7.43 3.13
CA LEU A 126 -1.69 8.34 2.40
C LEU A 126 -2.29 9.73 2.23
N MET A 127 -3.60 9.84 1.97
CA MET A 127 -4.28 11.13 1.90
C MET A 127 -4.23 11.86 3.25
N ILE A 128 -4.48 11.17 4.37
CA ILE A 128 -4.37 11.75 5.71
C ILE A 128 -2.95 12.28 5.95
N ILE A 129 -1.93 11.47 5.65
CA ILE A 129 -0.52 11.86 5.82
C ILE A 129 -0.19 13.08 4.95
N ALA A 130 -0.58 13.08 3.67
CA ALA A 130 -0.37 14.20 2.77
C ALA A 130 -1.06 15.49 3.27
N SER A 131 -2.27 15.39 3.80
CA SER A 131 -2.97 16.53 4.42
C SER A 131 -2.24 17.06 5.65
N LEU A 132 -1.69 16.19 6.51
CA LEU A 132 -0.89 16.62 7.66
C LEU A 132 0.39 17.36 7.23
N PHE A 133 1.08 16.86 6.21
CA PHE A 133 2.25 17.56 5.64
C PHE A 133 1.87 18.91 5.04
N LEU A 134 0.75 18.99 4.31
CA LEU A 134 0.28 20.24 3.72
C LEU A 134 -0.09 21.27 4.79
N LEU A 135 -0.77 20.86 5.86
CA LEU A 135 -1.06 21.73 6.99
C LEU A 135 0.22 22.24 7.66
N GLY A 136 1.18 21.35 7.93
CA GLY A 136 2.47 21.74 8.50
C GLY A 136 3.23 22.75 7.62
N PHE A 137 3.21 22.54 6.30
CA PHE A 137 3.80 23.47 5.34
C PHE A 137 3.12 24.85 5.35
N ILE A 138 1.77 24.88 5.36
CA ILE A 138 1.01 26.14 5.44
C ILE A 138 1.29 26.88 6.76
N PHE A 139 1.31 26.18 7.90
CA PHE A 139 1.65 26.79 9.18
C PHE A 139 3.08 27.35 9.18
N GLY A 140 4.04 26.62 8.62
CA GLY A 140 5.41 27.08 8.47
C GLY A 140 5.55 28.34 7.60
N LEU A 141 4.73 28.47 6.55
CA LEU A 141 4.68 29.67 5.72
C LEU A 141 4.07 30.89 6.43
N ILE A 142 3.12 30.68 7.34
CA ILE A 142 2.44 31.78 8.05
C ILE A 142 3.29 32.27 9.23
N MET A 143 4.08 31.40 9.84
CA MET A 143 4.90 31.73 11.03
C MET A 143 6.30 32.28 10.72
N ASN A 144 6.76 32.20 9.46
CA ASN A 144 7.97 32.86 8.96
C ASN A 144 7.61 34.23 8.37
#